data_AF-A0A6G2Q4P8-F1
#
_entry.id   AF-A0A6G2Q4P8-F1
#
_cell.length_a   1.000
_cell.length_b   1.000
_cell.length_c   1.000
_cell.angle_alpha   90.00
_cell.angle_beta   90.00
_cell.angle_gamma   90.00
#
_symmetry.space_group_name_H-M   'P 1'
#
loop_
_entity.id
_entity.type
_entity.pdbx_description
1 polymer ?
#
loop_
_entity_poly.entity_id
_entity_poly.type
_entity_poly.pdbx_seq_one_letter_code
_entity_poly.pdbx_strand_id
1 'polypeptide(L)'
;AAEAGARVRVVARGRGRVAFGAPPWEQPRLRPESPFGRAWSLWAFSYCPHPYRFLPEPTRHFLVRRVLGPLGAWWLRERFEGAVQVTEVERVLGAAAEDGGPVLTVRTHGGRVEHLTADHVLAATGYRVDIAAMDFLGPTLRTHLATSRGTPRLGAGYVSSVPGLYFTGLPAASSYGPVMRFVCGTEFASPRLAGHLTGAHG
;
A
#
# COMPACT_ATOMS: atom_id res chain seq x y z
N ALA A 1 -14.29 -3.82 -17.54
CA ALA A 1 -14.70 -2.56 -18.19
C ALA A 1 -14.32 -2.57 -19.67
N ALA A 2 -13.02 -2.56 -20.02
CA ALA A 2 -12.58 -2.60 -21.43
C ALA A 2 -13.14 -3.82 -22.18
N GLU A 3 -13.03 -5.01 -21.59
CA GLU A 3 -13.58 -6.25 -22.15
C GLU A 3 -15.11 -6.29 -22.22
N ALA A 4 -15.78 -5.39 -21.51
CA ALA A 4 -17.23 -5.21 -21.58
C ALA A 4 -17.63 -4.09 -22.56
N GLY A 5 -16.70 -3.62 -23.41
CA GLY A 5 -16.94 -2.61 -24.45
C GLY A 5 -16.72 -1.16 -24.03
N ALA A 6 -16.31 -0.88 -22.77
CA ALA A 6 -16.05 0.48 -22.33
C ALA A 6 -14.71 1.02 -22.88
N ARG A 7 -14.66 2.30 -23.27
CA ARG A 7 -13.39 2.99 -23.54
C ARG A 7 -12.72 3.35 -22.21
N VAL A 8 -11.62 2.68 -21.87
CA VAL A 8 -10.95 2.86 -20.57
C VAL A 8 -9.66 3.66 -20.72
N ARG A 9 -9.47 4.61 -19.79
CA ARG A 9 -8.22 5.33 -19.59
C ARG A 9 -7.75 5.15 -18.15
N VAL A 10 -6.49 4.74 -17.98
CA VAL A 10 -5.79 4.73 -16.69
C VAL A 10 -4.92 5.97 -16.60
N VAL A 11 -5.19 6.81 -15.61
CA VAL A 11 -4.36 7.98 -15.30
C VAL A 11 -3.46 7.64 -14.11
N ALA A 12 -2.14 7.64 -14.33
CA ALA A 12 -1.16 7.26 -13.32
C ALA A 12 -0.18 8.40 -13.04
N ARG A 13 0.12 8.65 -11.75
CA ARG A 13 1.10 9.67 -11.35
C ARG A 13 2.52 9.12 -11.43
N GLY A 14 3.41 9.78 -12.18
CA GLY A 14 4.82 9.42 -12.34
C GLY A 14 5.15 9.00 -13.77
N ARG A 15 6.26 8.29 -13.95
CA ARG A 15 6.70 7.73 -15.23
C ARG A 15 6.92 6.22 -15.08
N GLY A 16 6.49 5.43 -16.05
CA GLY A 16 6.60 3.96 -16.05
C GLY A 16 5.93 3.32 -14.84
N ARG A 17 4.76 3.82 -14.42
CA ARG A 17 4.04 3.39 -13.21
C ARG A 17 2.98 2.34 -13.46
N VAL A 18 2.51 2.22 -14.69
CA VAL A 18 1.67 1.09 -15.11
C VAL A 18 2.59 -0.01 -15.61
N ALA A 19 2.80 -1.02 -14.77
CA ALA A 19 3.67 -2.16 -15.05
C ALA A 19 3.03 -3.45 -14.57
N PHE A 20 3.47 -4.57 -15.14
CA PHE A 20 3.01 -5.91 -14.79
C PHE A 20 4.16 -6.73 -14.23
N GLY A 21 3.84 -7.63 -13.30
CA GLY A 21 4.81 -8.60 -12.81
C GLY A 21 5.28 -9.56 -13.91
N ALA A 22 6.35 -10.30 -13.61
CA ALA A 22 6.78 -11.43 -14.44
C ALA A 22 5.99 -12.69 -14.08
N PRO A 23 5.88 -13.67 -15.01
CA PRO A 23 5.34 -14.98 -14.68
C PRO A 23 6.12 -15.66 -13.55
N PRO A 24 5.47 -16.50 -12.72
CA PRO A 24 6.09 -17.07 -11.53
C PRO A 24 7.25 -18.03 -11.86
N TRP A 25 7.32 -18.58 -13.07
CA TRP A 25 8.42 -19.43 -13.52
C TRP A 25 9.66 -18.64 -13.99
N GLU A 26 9.55 -17.34 -14.22
CA GLU A 26 10.66 -16.46 -14.66
C GLU A 26 11.33 -15.76 -13.48
N GLN A 27 11.76 -16.55 -12.48
CA GLN A 27 12.38 -16.02 -11.27
C GLN A 27 13.86 -16.37 -11.14
N PRO A 28 14.70 -15.49 -10.56
CA PRO A 28 16.11 -15.77 -10.33
C PRO A 28 16.32 -17.04 -9.50
N ARG A 29 17.11 -18.00 -10.00
CA ARG A 29 17.29 -19.31 -9.34
C ARG A 29 18.14 -19.26 -8.07
N LEU A 30 19.08 -18.32 -7.99
CA LEU A 30 20.08 -18.22 -6.90
C LEU A 30 19.68 -17.24 -5.78
N ARG A 31 18.43 -16.78 -5.77
CA ARG A 31 17.92 -15.86 -4.73
C ARG A 31 16.95 -16.60 -3.81
N PRO A 32 16.94 -16.27 -2.50
CA PRO A 32 16.09 -16.95 -1.55
C PRO A 32 14.61 -16.72 -1.86
N GLU A 33 13.79 -17.73 -1.57
CA GLU A 33 12.35 -17.71 -1.79
C GLU A 33 11.61 -16.97 -0.67
N SER A 34 10.57 -16.25 -1.04
CA SER A 34 9.67 -15.56 -0.11
C SER A 34 8.25 -15.60 -0.66
N PRO A 35 7.22 -15.27 0.14
CA PRO A 35 5.85 -15.15 -0.34
C PRO A 35 5.66 -14.16 -1.51
N PHE A 36 6.64 -13.30 -1.77
CA PHE A 36 6.63 -12.30 -2.84
C PHE A 36 7.55 -12.63 -4.01
N GLY A 37 8.09 -13.86 -4.05
CA GLY A 37 9.07 -14.31 -5.04
C GLY A 37 10.52 -14.22 -4.56
N ARG A 38 11.45 -14.46 -5.47
CA ARG A 38 12.87 -14.70 -5.17
C ARG A 38 13.70 -13.41 -5.18
N ALA A 39 13.96 -12.86 -3.99
CA ALA A 39 14.85 -11.74 -3.79
C ALA A 39 15.36 -11.66 -2.35
N TRP A 40 16.65 -11.32 -2.18
CA TRP A 40 17.26 -11.11 -0.86
C TRP A 40 16.52 -10.07 -0.02
N SER A 41 16.13 -8.95 -0.63
CA SER A 41 15.40 -7.89 0.07
C SER A 41 14.00 -8.36 0.50
N LEU A 42 13.27 -9.05 -0.37
CA LEU A 42 11.92 -9.54 -0.06
C LEU A 42 11.94 -10.65 0.99
N TRP A 43 12.94 -11.52 0.94
CA TRP A 43 13.20 -12.49 1.98
C TRP A 43 13.43 -11.80 3.33
N ALA A 44 14.32 -10.79 3.39
CA ALA A 44 14.58 -10.06 4.62
C ALA A 44 13.33 -9.34 5.16
N PHE A 45 12.53 -8.71 4.29
CA PHE A 45 11.27 -8.07 4.71
C PHE A 45 10.18 -9.06 5.14
N SER A 46 10.24 -10.31 4.68
CA SER A 46 9.27 -11.35 5.05
C SER A 46 9.63 -12.01 6.38
N TYR A 47 10.91 -12.33 6.59
CA TYR A 47 11.35 -13.17 7.72
C TYR A 47 12.08 -12.40 8.83
N CYS A 48 12.56 -11.18 8.56
CA CYS A 48 13.14 -10.28 9.56
C CYS A 48 12.29 -9.02 9.89
N PRO A 49 10.96 -9.11 10.15
CA PRO A 49 10.18 -7.96 10.64
C PRO A 49 10.61 -7.43 12.02
N HIS A 50 11.23 -8.25 12.87
CA HIS A 50 11.62 -7.83 14.21
C HIS A 50 12.76 -6.79 14.19
N PRO A 51 13.89 -7.01 13.48
CA PRO A 51 14.91 -5.97 13.30
C PRO A 51 14.39 -4.71 12.61
N TYR A 52 13.42 -4.85 11.68
CA TYR A 52 12.85 -3.72 10.94
C TYR A 52 12.33 -2.61 11.86
N ARG A 53 11.74 -2.98 13.01
CA ARG A 53 11.19 -2.04 13.99
C ARG A 53 12.23 -1.06 14.54
N PHE A 54 13.49 -1.46 14.59
CA PHE A 54 14.58 -0.66 15.13
C PHE A 54 15.22 0.29 14.09
N LEU A 55 14.84 0.19 12.81
CA LEU A 55 15.26 1.17 11.80
C LEU A 55 14.74 2.57 12.16
N PRO A 56 15.45 3.65 11.78
CA PRO A 56 14.95 5.00 11.95
C PRO A 56 13.57 5.19 11.31
N GLU A 57 12.72 5.97 11.97
CA GLU A 57 11.34 6.16 11.54
C GLU A 57 11.18 6.64 10.09
N PRO A 58 11.96 7.64 9.60
CA PRO A 58 11.90 8.04 8.18
C PRO A 58 12.23 6.89 7.22
N THR A 59 13.16 6.02 7.61
CA THR A 59 13.57 4.84 6.83
C THR A 59 12.44 3.82 6.76
N ARG A 60 11.78 3.53 7.89
CA ARG A 60 10.61 2.63 7.91
C ARG A 60 9.50 3.14 6.98
N HIS A 61 9.17 4.42 7.08
CA HIS A 61 8.16 5.05 6.21
C HIS A 61 8.52 5.00 4.73
N PHE A 62 9.80 5.22 4.40
CA PHE A 62 10.27 5.12 3.03
C PHE A 62 10.13 3.69 2.50
N LEU A 63 10.57 2.70 3.27
CA LEU A 63 10.56 1.29 2.86
C LEU A 63 9.13 0.75 2.71
N VAL A 64 8.22 1.02 3.66
CA VAL A 64 6.80 0.60 3.54
C VAL A 64 6.13 1.22 2.32
N ARG A 65 6.49 2.45 1.95
CA ARG A 65 5.96 3.12 0.76
C ARG A 65 6.54 2.58 -0.55
N ARG A 66 7.78 2.11 -0.57
CA ARG A 66 8.53 1.80 -1.80
C ARG A 66 8.65 0.31 -2.12
N VAL A 67 8.80 -0.52 -1.10
CA VAL A 67 8.94 -1.97 -1.26
C VAL A 67 7.59 -2.55 -1.67
N LEU A 68 7.58 -3.52 -2.59
CA LEU A 68 6.36 -4.15 -3.13
C LEU A 68 5.35 -3.09 -3.60
N GLY A 69 5.78 -2.29 -4.58
CA GLY A 69 4.94 -1.30 -5.25
C GLY A 69 3.84 -1.97 -6.10
N PRO A 70 2.90 -1.17 -6.63
CA PRO A 70 1.79 -1.69 -7.42
C PRO A 70 2.30 -2.30 -8.73
N LEU A 71 1.87 -3.52 -9.02
CA LEU A 71 2.06 -4.20 -10.31
C LEU A 71 0.77 -4.89 -10.70
N GLY A 72 0.43 -4.86 -11.98
CA GLY A 72 -0.62 -5.69 -12.55
C GLY A 72 -0.19 -7.16 -12.58
N ALA A 73 -1.17 -8.07 -12.51
CA ALA A 73 -0.93 -9.49 -12.67
C ALA A 73 -0.43 -9.80 -14.09
N TRP A 74 0.62 -10.62 -14.21
CA TRP A 74 1.30 -10.86 -15.49
C TRP A 74 0.34 -11.34 -16.61
N TRP A 75 -0.64 -12.17 -16.28
CA TRP A 75 -1.62 -12.73 -17.22
C TRP A 75 -2.67 -11.71 -17.72
N LEU A 76 -2.70 -10.50 -17.15
CA LEU A 76 -3.58 -9.42 -17.61
C LEU A 76 -2.91 -8.51 -18.64
N ARG A 77 -1.60 -8.65 -18.86
CA ARG A 77 -0.83 -7.78 -19.74
C ARG A 77 -1.43 -7.73 -21.14
N GLU A 78 -1.64 -8.88 -21.78
CA GLU A 78 -2.15 -8.97 -23.15
C GLU A 78 -3.59 -8.45 -23.28
N ARG A 79 -4.38 -8.55 -22.20
CA ARG A 79 -5.76 -8.04 -22.14
C ARG A 79 -5.82 -6.53 -21.89
N PHE A 80 -4.69 -5.93 -21.50
CA PHE A 80 -4.56 -4.52 -21.18
C PHE A 80 -3.91 -3.75 -22.33
N GLU A 81 -2.80 -4.28 -22.86
CA GLU A 81 -2.05 -3.69 -23.96
C GLU A 81 -2.95 -3.60 -25.22
N GLY A 82 -3.01 -2.42 -25.83
CA GLY A 82 -3.89 -2.13 -26.96
C GLY A 82 -5.36 -1.83 -26.60
N ALA A 83 -5.88 -2.36 -25.49
CA ALA A 83 -7.27 -2.16 -25.07
C ALA A 83 -7.47 -0.95 -24.13
N VAL A 84 -6.44 -0.57 -23.36
CA VAL A 84 -6.52 0.48 -22.34
C VAL A 84 -5.55 1.62 -22.65
N GLN A 85 -6.04 2.86 -22.65
CA GLN A 85 -5.19 4.04 -22.79
C GLN A 85 -4.50 4.34 -21.47
N VAL A 86 -3.18 4.54 -21.48
CA VAL A 86 -2.42 4.98 -20.30
C VAL A 86 -2.03 6.44 -20.47
N THR A 87 -2.39 7.26 -19.48
CA THR A 87 -1.99 8.67 -19.41
C THR A 87 -1.17 8.87 -18.14
N GLU A 88 0.14 9.02 -18.32
CA GLU A 88 1.04 9.28 -17.20
C GLU A 88 1.20 10.78 -16.98
N VAL A 89 0.92 11.22 -15.76
CA VAL A 89 0.88 12.64 -15.38
C VAL A 89 1.85 12.90 -14.23
N GLU A 90 2.27 14.15 -14.07
CA GLU A 90 3.04 14.56 -12.89
C GLU A 90 2.14 14.50 -11.66
N ARG A 91 0.93 15.07 -11.76
CA ARG A 91 0.00 15.20 -10.65
C ARG A 91 -1.45 15.22 -11.14
N VAL A 92 -2.35 14.64 -10.35
CA VAL A 92 -3.80 14.88 -10.45
C VAL A 92 -4.11 16.09 -9.57
N LEU A 93 -4.67 17.14 -10.15
CA LEU A 93 -4.96 18.41 -9.47
C LEU A 93 -6.35 18.42 -8.84
N GLY A 94 -7.32 17.74 -9.45
CA GLY A 94 -8.66 17.62 -8.90
C GLY A 94 -9.59 16.86 -9.85
N ALA A 95 -10.80 16.61 -9.36
CA ALA A 95 -11.92 16.14 -10.17
C ALA A 95 -13.14 17.00 -9.82
N ALA A 96 -13.89 17.43 -10.82
CA ALA A 96 -15.14 18.17 -10.66
C ALA A 96 -16.24 17.51 -11.49
N ALA A 97 -17.48 17.60 -11.03
CA ALA A 97 -18.64 17.33 -11.87
C ALA A 97 -19.05 18.66 -12.51
N GLU A 98 -18.90 18.77 -13.82
CA GLU A 98 -19.33 19.94 -14.60
C GLU A 98 -20.58 19.57 -15.42
N ASP A 99 -21.27 20.56 -15.99
CA ASP A 99 -22.43 20.34 -16.85
C ASP A 99 -22.00 19.54 -18.10
N GLY A 100 -22.21 18.21 -18.04
CA GLY A 100 -21.77 17.27 -19.08
C GLY A 100 -20.95 16.08 -18.59
N GLY A 101 -20.58 16.02 -17.31
CA GLY A 101 -19.94 14.84 -16.70
C GLY A 101 -18.69 15.16 -15.86
N PRO A 102 -18.06 14.14 -15.26
CA PRO A 102 -16.86 14.34 -14.47
C PRO A 102 -15.65 14.74 -15.34
N VAL A 103 -14.95 15.77 -14.89
CA VAL A 103 -13.72 16.28 -15.48
C VAL A 103 -12.57 16.07 -14.50
N LEU A 104 -11.52 15.37 -14.95
CA LEU A 104 -10.28 15.19 -14.20
C LEU A 104 -9.24 16.22 -14.66
N THR A 105 -8.83 17.10 -13.77
CA THR A 105 -7.79 18.10 -14.03
C THR A 105 -6.43 17.53 -13.63
N VAL A 106 -5.48 17.51 -14.55
CA VAL A 106 -4.14 16.93 -14.36
C VAL A 106 -3.05 17.91 -14.77
N ARG A 107 -1.87 17.77 -14.16
CA ARG A 107 -0.64 18.42 -14.61
C ARG A 107 0.22 17.39 -15.34
N THR A 108 0.54 17.66 -16.59
CA THR A 108 1.46 16.83 -17.37
C THR A 108 2.89 17.04 -16.91
N HIS A 109 3.79 16.14 -17.29
CA HIS A 109 5.21 16.31 -16.99
C HIS A 109 5.88 17.51 -17.70
N GLY A 110 5.22 18.09 -18.70
CA GLY A 110 5.64 19.34 -19.33
C GLY A 110 5.15 20.59 -18.59
N GLY A 111 4.48 20.43 -17.44
CA GLY A 111 3.93 21.52 -16.63
C GLY A 111 2.57 22.03 -17.09
N ARG A 112 2.08 21.60 -18.25
CA ARG A 112 0.75 21.97 -18.78
C ARG A 112 -0.37 21.38 -17.93
N VAL A 113 -1.44 22.15 -17.73
CA VAL A 113 -2.69 21.66 -17.16
C VAL A 113 -3.59 21.14 -18.27
N GLU A 114 -4.13 19.94 -18.09
CA GLU A 114 -5.06 19.30 -19.02
C GLU A 114 -6.34 18.86 -18.30
N HIS A 115 -7.44 18.88 -19.04
CA HIS A 115 -8.75 18.44 -18.58
C HIS A 115 -9.13 17.17 -19.33
N LEU A 116 -9.38 16.09 -18.58
CA LEU A 116 -9.76 14.80 -19.13
C LEU A 116 -11.22 14.53 -18.78
N THR A 117 -12.08 14.51 -19.81
CA THR A 117 -13.49 14.17 -19.66
C THR A 117 -13.69 12.65 -19.67
N ALA A 118 -14.69 12.18 -18.92
CA ALA A 118 -15.15 10.79 -18.91
C ALA A 118 -16.61 10.73 -18.45
N ASP A 119 -17.31 9.63 -18.74
CA ASP A 119 -18.64 9.40 -18.17
C ASP A 119 -18.56 9.04 -16.67
N HIS A 120 -17.47 8.38 -16.28
CA HIS A 120 -17.20 7.95 -14.91
C HIS A 120 -15.73 8.10 -14.53
N VAL A 121 -15.47 8.49 -13.28
CA VAL A 121 -14.12 8.53 -12.70
C VAL A 121 -14.06 7.59 -11.50
N LEU A 122 -13.13 6.63 -11.55
CA LEU A 122 -12.89 5.67 -10.47
C LEU A 122 -11.58 6.00 -9.76
N ALA A 123 -11.67 6.33 -8.47
CA ALA A 123 -10.49 6.61 -7.64
C ALA A 123 -9.83 5.31 -7.14
N ALA A 124 -9.07 4.64 -8.01
CA ALA A 124 -8.32 3.42 -7.67
C ALA A 124 -6.96 3.73 -6.98
N THR A 125 -6.95 4.63 -6.00
CA THR A 125 -5.71 5.16 -5.38
C THR A 125 -5.22 4.36 -4.16
N GLY A 126 -5.95 3.33 -3.76
CA GLY A 126 -5.67 2.53 -2.56
C GLY A 126 -6.03 3.27 -1.27
N TYR A 127 -5.55 2.74 -0.14
CA TYR A 127 -5.86 3.20 1.21
C TYR A 127 -4.61 3.67 1.97
N ARG A 128 -4.82 4.57 2.93
CA ARG A 128 -3.82 4.98 3.93
C ARG A 128 -4.38 4.71 5.32
N VAL A 129 -3.55 4.20 6.22
CA VAL A 129 -3.91 4.08 7.63
C VAL A 129 -3.90 5.46 8.26
N ASP A 130 -4.99 5.79 8.93
CA ASP A 130 -5.12 7.00 9.71
C ASP A 130 -5.94 6.71 10.98
N ILE A 131 -5.26 6.68 12.13
CA ILE A 131 -5.92 6.50 13.44
C ILE A 131 -6.98 7.57 13.69
N ALA A 132 -6.79 8.80 13.18
CA ALA A 132 -7.77 9.87 13.36
C ALA A 132 -9.09 9.57 12.64
N ALA A 133 -9.05 8.78 11.56
CA ALA A 133 -10.23 8.37 10.78
C ALA A 133 -10.92 7.09 11.32
N MET A 134 -10.40 6.48 12.38
CA MET A 134 -10.99 5.29 13.00
C MET A 134 -12.02 5.71 14.05
N ASP A 135 -13.23 6.08 13.63
CA ASP A 135 -14.25 6.64 14.52
C ASP A 135 -14.81 5.66 15.56
N PHE A 136 -14.59 4.35 15.36
CA PHE A 136 -14.88 3.34 16.38
C PHE A 136 -13.92 3.43 17.58
N LEU A 137 -12.77 4.08 17.44
CA LEU A 137 -11.91 4.43 18.56
C LEU A 137 -12.42 5.75 19.16
N GLY A 138 -12.77 5.71 20.45
CA GLY A 138 -13.22 6.90 21.17
C GLY A 138 -12.19 8.06 21.04
N PRO A 139 -12.63 9.33 21.01
CA PRO A 139 -11.74 10.47 20.82
C PRO A 139 -10.55 10.48 21.79
N THR A 140 -10.78 10.20 23.07
CA THR A 140 -9.75 10.08 24.10
C THR A 140 -8.69 9.05 23.74
N LEU A 141 -9.09 7.88 23.22
CA LEU A 141 -8.18 6.82 22.82
C LEU A 141 -7.33 7.24 21.62
N ARG A 142 -7.94 7.90 20.63
CA ARG A 142 -7.22 8.46 19.46
C ARG A 142 -6.17 9.49 19.87
N THR A 143 -6.46 10.32 20.88
CA THR A 143 -5.52 11.32 21.41
C THR A 143 -4.35 10.71 22.17
N HIS A 144 -4.57 9.63 22.95
CA HIS A 144 -3.50 8.96 23.70
C HIS A 144 -2.64 8.01 22.86
N LEU A 145 -3.11 7.61 21.68
CA LEU A 145 -2.34 6.78 20.77
C LEU A 145 -1.16 7.57 20.19
N ALA A 146 0.05 7.08 20.48
CA ALA A 146 1.26 7.57 19.84
C ALA A 146 1.22 7.11 18.38
N THR A 147 1.14 8.08 17.47
CA THR A 147 1.12 7.83 16.04
C THR A 147 2.36 8.41 15.35
N SER A 148 2.66 7.87 14.18
CA SER A 148 3.60 8.44 13.24
C SER A 148 2.99 8.39 11.84
N ARG A 149 2.82 9.56 11.22
CA ARG A 149 2.15 9.73 9.91
C ARG A 149 0.77 9.04 9.83
N GLY A 150 -0.02 9.15 10.90
CA GLY A 150 -1.37 8.56 10.99
C GLY A 150 -1.38 7.07 11.35
N THR A 151 -0.21 6.42 11.50
CA THR A 151 -0.09 5.00 11.83
C THR A 151 0.32 4.80 13.29
N PRO A 152 -0.16 3.76 13.99
CA PRO A 152 0.18 3.55 15.40
C PRO A 152 1.66 3.17 15.54
N ARG A 153 2.35 3.73 16.55
CA ARG A 153 3.69 3.29 16.94
C ARG A 153 3.57 2.03 17.77
N LEU A 154 4.10 0.92 17.27
CA LEU A 154 3.98 -0.37 17.96
C LEU A 154 5.25 -0.78 18.70
N GLY A 155 5.04 -1.30 19.91
CA GLY A 155 6.00 -1.93 20.80
C GLY A 155 6.37 -3.34 20.37
N ALA A 156 7.02 -4.10 21.25
CA ALA A 156 7.16 -5.54 21.07
C ALA A 156 5.77 -6.21 21.16
N GLY A 157 5.57 -7.33 20.47
CA GLY A 157 4.27 -8.02 20.53
C GLY A 157 3.08 -7.25 19.94
N TYR A 158 3.31 -6.25 19.08
CA TYR A 158 2.25 -5.48 18.40
C TYR A 158 1.39 -4.59 19.32
N VAL A 159 1.81 -4.36 20.57
CA VAL A 159 1.12 -3.45 21.49
C VAL A 159 1.30 -1.99 21.05
N SER A 160 0.27 -1.16 21.20
CA SER A 160 0.35 0.28 20.98
C SER A 160 0.93 1.01 22.20
N SER A 161 0.94 2.34 22.19
CA SER A 161 1.26 3.13 23.40
C SER A 161 0.19 3.05 24.48
N VAL A 162 -1.00 2.54 24.15
CA VAL A 162 -2.09 2.31 25.11
C VAL A 162 -2.06 0.83 25.50
N PRO A 163 -1.80 0.49 26.78
CA PRO A 163 -1.80 -0.89 27.25
C PRO A 163 -3.12 -1.60 26.94
N GLY A 164 -3.06 -2.88 26.57
CA GLY A 164 -4.24 -3.66 26.18
C GLY A 164 -4.75 -3.41 24.76
N LEU A 165 -4.23 -2.40 24.05
CA LEU A 165 -4.61 -2.11 22.66
C LEU A 165 -3.49 -2.51 21.69
N TYR A 166 -3.83 -3.38 20.74
CA TYR A 166 -2.92 -3.99 19.78
C TYR A 166 -3.39 -3.71 18.36
N PHE A 167 -2.44 -3.62 17.42
CA PHE A 167 -2.73 -3.47 16.00
C PHE A 167 -1.90 -4.47 15.20
N THR A 168 -2.52 -5.13 14.23
CA THR A 168 -1.86 -6.04 13.28
C THR A 168 -2.28 -5.73 11.84
N GLY A 169 -1.68 -6.39 10.86
CA GLY A 169 -1.93 -6.13 9.45
C GLY A 169 -1.47 -4.74 9.00
N LEU A 170 -2.19 -4.11 8.07
CA LEU A 170 -1.79 -2.86 7.43
C LEU A 170 -1.42 -1.73 8.44
N PRO A 171 -2.14 -1.51 9.56
CA PRO A 171 -1.73 -0.56 10.60
C PRO A 171 -0.35 -0.82 11.22
N ALA A 172 0.10 -2.07 11.26
CA ALA A 172 1.40 -2.44 11.82
C ALA A 172 2.57 -2.25 10.83
N ALA A 173 2.31 -1.96 9.55
CA ALA A 173 3.34 -1.90 8.52
C ALA A 173 4.42 -0.86 8.82
N SER A 174 4.09 0.30 9.39
CA SER A 174 5.09 1.32 9.73
C SER A 174 6.07 0.89 10.82
N SER A 175 5.69 -0.06 11.67
CA SER A 175 6.54 -0.58 12.75
C SER A 175 7.21 -1.91 12.39
N TYR A 176 6.52 -2.80 11.68
CA TYR A 176 6.98 -4.16 11.39
C TYR A 176 7.29 -4.41 9.91
N GLY A 177 7.06 -3.42 9.05
CA GLY A 177 7.52 -3.41 7.68
C GLY A 177 6.52 -3.91 6.65
N PRO A 178 6.98 -3.97 5.38
CA PRO A 178 6.13 -4.15 4.20
C PRO A 178 5.25 -5.40 4.20
N VAL A 179 5.69 -6.49 4.85
CA VAL A 179 4.98 -7.78 4.87
C VAL A 179 3.64 -7.71 5.59
N MET A 180 3.47 -6.77 6.54
CA MET A 180 2.21 -6.57 7.25
C MET A 180 1.06 -6.09 6.35
N ARG A 181 1.34 -5.69 5.10
CA ARG A 181 0.32 -5.35 4.10
C ARG A 181 -0.31 -6.57 3.44
N PHE A 182 0.18 -7.78 3.76
CA PHE A 182 -0.18 -9.01 3.09
C PHE A 182 -0.56 -10.09 4.11
N VAL A 183 -1.45 -10.99 3.69
CA VAL A 183 -1.99 -12.06 4.56
C VAL A 183 -0.88 -12.95 5.14
N CYS A 184 0.17 -13.25 4.36
CA CYS A 184 1.31 -14.04 4.82
C CYS A 184 2.03 -13.43 6.04
N GLY A 185 1.93 -12.11 6.26
CA GLY A 185 2.48 -11.46 7.46
C GLY A 185 1.83 -11.93 8.76
N THR A 186 0.63 -12.53 8.70
CA THR A 186 -0.10 -13.07 9.86
C THR A 186 0.68 -14.18 10.55
N GLU A 187 1.39 -15.03 9.80
CA GLU A 187 2.21 -16.12 10.35
C GLU A 187 3.30 -15.58 11.28
N PHE A 188 3.88 -14.44 10.94
CA PHE A 188 4.85 -13.77 11.79
C PHE A 188 4.19 -13.03 12.97
N ALA A 189 3.07 -12.35 12.72
CA ALA A 189 2.45 -11.45 13.68
C ALA A 189 1.73 -12.18 14.82
N SER A 190 0.91 -13.18 14.49
CA SER A 190 0.00 -13.87 15.41
C SER A 190 0.69 -14.47 16.65
N PRO A 191 1.74 -15.31 16.54
CA PRO A 191 2.36 -15.91 17.73
C PRO A 191 3.00 -14.87 18.65
N ARG A 192 3.50 -13.75 18.10
CA ARG A 192 4.11 -12.67 18.90
C ARG A 192 3.08 -11.82 19.62
N LEU A 193 1.97 -11.53 18.95
CA LEU A 193 0.83 -10.85 19.55
C LEU A 193 0.24 -11.72 20.66
N ALA A 194 -0.02 -12.99 20.40
CA ALA A 194 -0.53 -13.94 21.39
C ALA A 194 0.42 -14.08 22.58
N GLY A 195 1.72 -14.27 22.35
CA GLY A 195 2.71 -14.38 23.42
C GLY A 195 2.80 -13.12 24.29
N HIS A 196 2.68 -11.93 23.70
CA HIS A 196 2.65 -10.69 24.48
C HIS A 196 1.34 -10.53 25.26
N LEU A 197 0.20 -10.89 24.67
CA LEU A 197 -1.08 -10.89 25.39
C LEU A 197 -1.04 -11.80 26.61
N THR A 198 -0.58 -13.05 26.45
CA THR A 198 -0.46 -14.00 27.56
C THR A 198 0.52 -13.50 28.62
N GLY A 199 1.68 -12.96 28.23
CA GLY A 199 2.67 -12.46 29.18
C GLY A 199 2.26 -11.19 29.93
N ALA A 200 1.39 -10.37 29.35
CA ALA A 200 0.96 -9.10 29.94
C ALA A 200 -0.39 -9.17 30.68
N HIS A 201 -1.25 -10.14 30.34
CA HIS A 201 -2.64 -10.20 30.79
C HIS A 201 -3.16 -11.61 31.12
N GLY A 202 -2.37 -12.66 30.92
CA GLY A 202 -2.70 -14.04 31.32
C GLY A 202 -2.18 -14.35 32.71
#